data_AF-A0A524MPN0-F1
#
_entry.id   AF-A0A524MPN0-F1
#
_cell.length_a   1.000
_cell.length_b   1.000
_cell.length_c   1.000
_cell.angle_alpha   90.00
_cell.angle_beta   90.00
_cell.angle_gamma   90.00
#
_symmetry.space_group_name_H-M   'P 1'
#
loop_
_entity.id
_entity.type
_entity.pdbx_description
1 polymer ?
#
loop_
_entity_poly.entity_id
_entity_poly.type
_entity_poly.pdbx_seq_one_letter_code
_entity_poly.pdbx_strand_id
1 'polypeptide(L)' 'PTLLGLYEGVPHTERNGTEGPDIVSIYRFALCEACADIDGLADEVYVTVIHEIAHAAGNDDDRLHELGWG' A
#
# COMPACT_ATOMS: atom_id res chain seq x y z
N PRO A 1 -9.01 11.44 8.44
CA PRO A 1 -8.10 10.27 8.30
C PRO A 1 -7.47 10.31 6.91
N THR A 2 -6.13 10.34 6.83
CA THR A 2 -5.35 10.44 5.58
C THR A 2 -4.87 9.08 5.06
N LEU A 3 -5.39 7.99 5.61
CA LEU A 3 -4.96 6.63 5.30
C LEU A 3 -5.67 6.14 4.03
N LEU A 4 -4.89 5.82 2.99
CA LEU A 4 -5.40 5.36 1.68
C LEU A 4 -5.40 3.84 1.55
N GLY A 5 -4.45 3.17 2.20
CA GLY A 5 -4.38 1.72 2.29
C GLY A 5 -3.86 1.24 3.65
N LEU A 6 -3.84 -0.08 3.84
CA LEU A 6 -3.26 -0.71 5.04
C LEU A 6 -2.77 -2.11 4.70
N TYR A 7 -1.49 -2.38 4.91
CA TYR A 7 -0.95 -3.73 4.94
C TYR A 7 -1.22 -4.44 6.27
N GLU A 8 -1.80 -5.63 6.19
CA GLU A 8 -2.02 -6.54 7.31
C GLU A 8 -1.41 -7.91 6.96
N GLY A 9 -0.39 -8.31 7.71
CA GLY A 9 0.33 -9.54 7.45
C GLY A 9 1.09 -10.06 8.66
N VAL A 10 1.51 -11.32 8.59
CA VAL A 10 2.37 -11.93 9.62
C VAL A 10 3.83 -11.70 9.23
N PRO A 11 4.67 -11.14 10.13
CA PRO A 11 6.09 -10.95 9.84
C PRO A 11 6.74 -12.23 9.35
N HIS A 12 7.63 -12.13 8.36
CA HIS A 12 8.23 -13.33 7.74
C HIS A 12 8.96 -14.22 8.75
N THR A 13 9.56 -13.63 9.79
CA THR A 13 10.24 -14.34 10.88
C THR A 13 9.30 -15.10 11.82
N GLU A 14 8.00 -14.83 11.77
CA GLU A 14 6.97 -15.38 12.67
C GLU A 14 6.04 -16.39 11.98
N ARG A 15 6.16 -16.52 10.65
CA ARG A 15 5.32 -17.44 9.87
C ARG A 15 5.65 -18.90 10.17
N ASN A 16 4.60 -19.72 10.26
CA ASN A 16 4.71 -21.18 10.36
C ASN A 16 4.00 -21.91 9.19
N GLY A 17 3.41 -21.18 8.24
CA GLY A 17 2.80 -21.73 7.03
C GLY A 17 1.33 -22.11 7.17
N THR A 18 0.70 -21.78 8.29
CA THR A 18 -0.75 -21.97 8.50
C THR A 18 -1.55 -20.67 8.32
N GLU A 19 -0.86 -19.54 8.17
CA GLU A 19 -1.46 -18.23 7.98
C GLU A 19 -2.06 -18.08 6.58
N GLY A 20 -3.06 -17.22 6.46
CA GLY A 20 -3.57 -16.75 5.17
C GLY A 20 -2.57 -15.85 4.43
N PRO A 21 -2.91 -15.45 3.19
CA PRO A 21 -2.15 -14.42 2.50
C PRO A 21 -2.23 -13.10 3.28
N ASP A 22 -1.21 -12.27 3.12
CA ASP A 22 -1.28 -10.88 3.58
C ASP A 22 -2.31 -10.11 2.77
N ILE A 23 -2.85 -9.07 3.39
CA ILE A 23 -3.92 -8.27 2.84
C ILE A 23 -3.43 -6.83 2.74
N VAL A 24 -3.56 -6.23 1.57
CA VAL A 24 -3.51 -4.78 1.41
C VAL A 24 -4.95 -4.30 1.27
N SER A 25 -5.47 -3.69 2.32
CA SER A 25 -6.78 -3.07 2.35
C SER A 25 -6.72 -1.72 1.63
N ILE A 26 -7.74 -1.41 0.81
CA ILE A 26 -7.82 -0.17 0.04
C ILE A 26 -9.06 0.62 0.46
N TYR A 27 -8.88 1.87 0.88
CA TYR A 27 -9.95 2.72 1.38
C TYR A 27 -10.56 3.56 0.26
N ARG A 28 -11.51 2.95 -0.47
CA ARG A 28 -12.16 3.51 -1.65
C ARG A 28 -12.58 4.98 -1.51
N PHE A 29 -13.26 5.36 -0.42
CA PHE A 29 -13.75 6.74 -0.30
C PHE A 29 -12.62 7.76 -0.13
N ALA A 30 -11.57 7.43 0.64
CA ALA A 30 -10.42 8.31 0.80
C ALA A 30 -9.68 8.52 -0.53
N LEU A 31 -9.49 7.45 -1.30
CA LEU A 31 -8.88 7.52 -2.63
C LEU A 31 -9.73 8.30 -3.64
N CYS A 32 -11.04 8.07 -3.65
CA CYS A 32 -11.95 8.85 -4.50
C CYS A 32 -11.98 10.33 -4.13
N GLU A 33 -11.79 10.69 -2.86
CA GLU A 33 -11.66 12.10 -2.44
C GLU A 33 -10.33 12.73 -2.87
N ALA A 34 -9.27 11.93 -3.03
CA ALA A 34 -7.95 12.39 -3.46
C ALA A 34 -7.80 12.53 -4.98
N CYS A 35 -8.66 11.87 -5.78
CA CYS A 35 -8.52 11.77 -7.23
C CYS A 35 -9.63 12.52 -7.99
N ALA A 36 -9.29 13.09 -9.14
CA ALA A 36 -10.24 13.84 -9.98
C ALA A 36 -11.05 12.97 -10.95
N ASP A 37 -10.49 11.82 -11.37
CA ASP A 37 -11.09 10.93 -12.35
C ASP A 37 -10.69 9.46 -12.11
N ILE A 38 -11.22 8.57 -12.96
CA ILE A 38 -11.04 7.13 -12.84
C ILE A 38 -9.62 6.66 -13.18
N ASP A 39 -8.95 7.35 -14.10
CA ASP A 39 -7.60 6.98 -14.54
C ASP A 39 -6.61 7.34 -13.42
N GLY A 40 -6.71 8.55 -12.87
CA GLY A 40 -5.93 8.96 -11.70
C GLY A 40 -6.24 8.11 -10.46
N LEU A 41 -7.49 7.70 -10.26
CA LEU A 41 -7.84 6.77 -9.18
C LEU A 41 -7.18 5.39 -9.34
N ALA A 42 -7.10 4.87 -10.56
CA ALA A 42 -6.44 3.59 -10.84
C ALA A 42 -4.93 3.68 -10.55
N ASP A 43 -4.30 4.78 -10.97
CA ASP A 43 -2.88 5.05 -10.68
C ASP A 43 -2.64 5.20 -9.17
N GLU A 44 -3.49 5.94 -8.47
CA GLU A 44 -3.36 6.15 -7.02
C GLU A 44 -3.55 4.85 -6.22
N VAL A 45 -4.48 3.98 -6.63
CA VAL A 45 -4.63 2.63 -6.06
C VAL A 45 -3.34 1.83 -6.25
N TYR A 46 -2.74 1.90 -7.44
CA TYR A 46 -1.51 1.19 -7.74
C TYR A 46 -0.33 1.68 -6.89
N VAL A 47 -0.16 3.00 -6.79
CA VAL A 47 0.86 3.63 -5.93
C VAL A 47 0.65 3.24 -4.47
N THR A 48 -0.57 3.33 -3.97
CA THR A 48 -0.93 2.94 -2.59
C THR A 48 -0.52 1.50 -2.30
N VAL A 49 -0.83 0.55 -3.20
CA VAL A 49 -0.45 -0.87 -3.01
C VAL A 49 1.07 -1.03 -2.95
N ILE A 50 1.81 -0.35 -3.82
CA ILE A 50 3.27 -0.43 -3.84
C ILE A 50 3.89 0.16 -2.57
N HIS A 51 3.36 1.28 -2.07
CA HIS A 51 3.79 1.88 -0.81
C HIS A 51 3.60 0.92 0.37
N GLU A 52 2.40 0.36 0.52
CA GLU A 52 2.08 -0.57 1.61
C GLU A 52 2.98 -1.82 1.59
N ILE A 53 3.25 -2.38 0.40
CA ILE A 53 4.16 -3.52 0.25
C ILE A 53 5.62 -3.12 0.56
N ALA A 54 6.06 -1.96 0.10
CA ALA A 54 7.42 -1.49 0.31
C ALA A 54 7.71 -1.17 1.78
N HIS A 55 6.76 -0.54 2.46
CA HIS A 55 6.81 -0.29 3.91
C HIS A 55 6.82 -1.61 4.69
N ALA A 56 5.97 -2.58 4.32
CA ALA A 56 6.00 -3.92 4.91
C ALA A 56 7.36 -4.63 4.72
N ALA A 57 8.05 -4.34 3.61
CA ALA A 57 9.41 -4.80 3.33
C ALA A 57 10.51 -3.98 4.01
N GLY A 58 10.17 -2.92 4.75
CA GLY A 58 11.10 -2.08 5.50
C GLY A 58 11.77 -0.96 4.69
N ASN A 59 11.23 -0.60 3.52
CA ASN A 59 11.66 0.59 2.78
C ASN A 59 10.90 1.81 3.31
N ASP A 60 11.58 2.94 3.42
CA ASP A 60 10.97 4.22 3.76
C ASP A 60 10.60 5.04 2.51
N ASP A 61 9.95 6.18 2.74
CA ASP A 61 9.48 7.07 1.67
C ASP A 61 10.63 7.65 0.85
N ASP A 62 11.76 7.96 1.49
CA ASP A 62 12.96 8.47 0.80
C ASP A 62 13.44 7.45 -0.25
N ARG A 63 13.49 6.17 0.13
CA ARG A 63 13.87 5.09 -0.80
C ARG A 63 12.86 4.92 -1.93
N LEU A 64 11.57 5.07 -1.66
CA LEU A 64 10.52 5.02 -2.68
C LEU A 64 10.64 6.16 -3.69
N HIS A 65 10.93 7.37 -3.21
CA HIS A 65 11.14 8.54 -4.05
C HIS A 65 12.32 8.36 -5.02
N GLU A 66 13.43 7.77 -4.56
CA GLU A 66 14.58 7.41 -5.41
C GLU A 66 14.22 6.41 -6.51
N LEU A 67 13.24 5.54 -6.27
CA LEU A 67 12.78 4.51 -7.19
C LEU A 67 11.66 5.00 -8.12
N GLY A 68 11.26 6.27 -8.01
CA GLY A 68 10.20 6.88 -8.83
C GLY A 68 8.79 6.62 -8.31
N TRP A 69 8.65 6.25 -7.03
CA TRP A 69 7.37 6.01 -6.34
C TRP A 69 7.07 7.11 -5.32
N GLY A 70 7.60 8.31 -5.53
CA GLY A 70 7.35 9.47 -4.68
C GLY A 70 5.99 10.11 -4.89
#